data_AF-A0A9E2FSW2-F1
#
_entry.id   AF-A0A9E2FSW2-F1
#
_cell.length_a   1.000
_cell.length_b   1.000
_cell.length_c   1.000
_cell.angle_alpha   90.00
_cell.angle_beta   90.00
_cell.angle_gamma   90.00
#
_symmetry.space_group_name_H-M   'P 1'
#
loop_
_entity.id
_entity.type
_entity.pdbx_description
1 polymer ?
#
loop_
_entity_poly.entity_id
_entity_poly.type
_entity_poly.pdbx_seq_one_letter_code
_entity_poly.pdbx_strand_id
1 'polypeptide(L)' 'MINHCTFQSVIETEQGLFHYLEVYNRQRKHSTNGYEFPAQYKQEWGNNRKEA' A
#
# COMPACT_ATOMS: atom_id res chain seq x y z
N MET A 1 2.58 -15.42 8.62
CA MET A 1 2.39 -14.63 9.85
C MET A 1 0.95 -14.17 9.87
N ILE A 2 0.09 -14.79 10.68
CA ILE A 2 -1.29 -14.33 10.89
C ILE A 2 -1.25 -13.49 12.16
N ASN A 3 -1.24 -12.16 12.01
CA ASN A 3 -1.36 -11.24 13.14
C ASN A 3 -2.84 -11.12 13.49
N HIS A 4 -3.31 -11.86 14.50
CA HIS A 4 -4.59 -11.59 15.11
C HIS A 4 -4.44 -10.38 16.02
N CYS A 5 -4.74 -9.19 15.48
CA CYS A 5 -4.85 -7.95 16.25
C CYS A 5 -6.33 -7.59 16.37
N THR A 6 -6.74 -7.18 17.56
CA THR A 6 -8.04 -6.54 17.80
C THR A 6 -7.81 -5.04 17.90
N PHE A 7 -8.53 -4.25 17.13
CA PHE A 7 -8.45 -2.79 17.17
C PHE A 7 -9.57 -2.22 18.04
N GLN A 8 -9.27 -1.19 18.82
CA GLN A 8 -10.22 -0.51 19.69
C GLN A 8 -10.96 0.62 18.96
N SER A 9 -10.45 1.05 17.81
CA SER A 9 -11.06 2.12 17.00
C SER A 9 -10.85 1.93 15.50
N VAL A 10 -11.68 2.62 14.71
CA VAL A 10 -11.55 2.66 13.25
C VAL A 10 -10.22 3.26 12.84
N ILE A 11 -9.77 4.35 13.49
CA ILE A 11 -8.50 5.01 13.20
C ILE A 11 -7.32 4.06 13.39
N GLU A 12 -7.31 3.32 14.50
CA GLU A 12 -6.27 2.33 14.79
C GLU A 12 -6.28 1.18 13.77
N THR A 13 -7.47 0.78 13.33
CA THR A 13 -7.66 -0.23 12.28
C THR A 13 -7.06 0.24 10.96
N GLU A 14 -7.36 1.47 10.56
CA GLU A 14 -6.82 2.07 9.32
C GLU A 14 -5.29 2.14 9.37
N GLN A 15 -4.72 2.62 10.47
CA GLN A 15 -3.26 2.70 10.64
C GLN A 15 -2.60 1.31 10.60
N GLY A 16 -3.18 0.33 11.29
CA GLY A 16 -2.68 -1.04 11.30
C GLY A 16 -2.74 -1.72 9.93
N LEU A 17 -3.84 -1.53 9.20
CA LEU A 17 -4.01 -2.03 7.84
C LEU A 17 -3.02 -1.38 6.87
N PHE A 18 -2.87 -0.05 6.92
CA PHE A 18 -1.91 0.66 6.07
C PHE A 18 -0.48 0.16 6.30
N HIS A 19 -0.08 0.02 7.57
CA HIS A 19 1.24 -0.48 7.92
C HIS A 19 1.47 -1.92 7.46
N TYR A 20 0.48 -2.80 7.67
CA TYR A 20 0.55 -4.18 7.21
C TYR A 20 0.73 -4.26 5.69
N LEU A 21 -0.09 -3.54 4.93
CA LEU A 21 -0.02 -3.51 3.48
C LEU A 21 1.31 -2.95 2.99
N GLU A 22 1.84 -1.91 3.63
CA GLU A 22 3.13 -1.34 3.27
C GLU A 22 4.28 -2.34 3.48
N VAL A 23 4.35 -2.96 4.66
CA VAL A 23 5.38 -3.99 4.95
C VAL A 23 5.24 -5.16 3.99
N TYR A 24 4.02 -5.63 3.77
CA TYR A 24 3.73 -6.74 2.86
C TYR A 24 4.15 -6.43 1.42
N ASN A 25 3.81 -5.24 0.92
CA ASN A 25 4.11 -4.86 -0.45
C ASN A 25 5.61 -4.58 -0.65
N ARG A 26 6.31 -4.00 0.33
CA ARG A 26 7.79 -3.83 0.29
C ARG A 26 8.54 -5.16 0.25
N GLN A 27 8.00 -6.22 0.87
CA GLN A 27 8.64 -7.54 0.92
C GLN A 27 8.35 -8.41 -0.31
N ARG A 28 7.41 -8.02 -1.18
CA ARG A 28 7.11 -8.79 -2.40
C ARG A 28 8.23 -8.67 -3.43
N LYS A 29 9.15 -9.64 -3.41
CA LYS A 29 10.15 -9.87 -4.49
C LYS A 29 9.53 -10.26 -5.84
N HIS A 30 8.30 -10.76 -5.86
CA HIS A 30 7.67 -11.40 -7.03
C HIS A 30 6.39 -10.72 -7.53
N SER A 31 6.07 -9.50 -7.06
CA SER A 31 5.04 -8.72 -7.76
C SER A 31 5.60 -8.36 -9.12
N THR A 32 5.01 -8.89 -10.19
CA THR A 32 5.40 -8.58 -11.57
C THR A 32 5.28 -7.07 -11.86
N ASN A 33 4.48 -6.35 -11.07
CA ASN A 33 4.29 -4.90 -11.18
C ASN A 33 5.31 -4.07 -10.37
N GLY A 34 6.28 -4.71 -9.69
CA GLY A 34 7.07 -4.01 -8.68
C GLY A 34 6.18 -3.49 -7.53
N TYR A 35 6.79 -2.89 -6.52
CA TYR A 35 6.05 -2.09 -5.55
C TYR A 35 6.34 -0.62 -5.86
N GLU A 36 5.29 0.14 -6.14
CA GLU A 36 5.34 1.59 -6.20
C GLU A 36 4.71 2.17 -4.95
N PHE A 37 5.34 3.20 -4.39
CA PHE A 37 4.73 3.94 -3.31
C PHE A 37 3.44 4.61 -3.82
N PRO A 38 2.38 4.72 -3.00
CA PRO A 38 1.13 5.35 -3.42
C PRO A 38 1.30 6.76 -3.99
N ALA A 39 2.30 7.51 -3.51
CA ALA A 39 2.66 8.82 -4.05
C ALA A 39 3.22 8.75 -5.48
N GLN A 40 4.07 7.75 -5.76
CA GLN A 40 4.64 7.52 -7.09
C GLN A 40 3.54 7.08 -8.06
N TYR A 41 2.72 6.10 -7.68
CA TYR A 41 1.59 5.65 -8.49
C TYR A 41 0.64 6.80 -8.85
N LYS A 42 0.30 7.67 -7.87
CA LYS A 42 -0.54 8.85 -8.12
C LYS A 42 0.10 9.83 -9.11
N GLN A 43 1.41 10.05 -9.01
CA GLN A 43 2.14 10.93 -9.92
C GLN A 43 2.17 10.34 -11.34
N GLU A 44 2.52 9.07 -11.48
CA GLU A 44 2.59 8.38 -12.77
C GLU A 44 1.22 8.29 -13.44
N TRP A 45 0.18 7.90 -12.70
CA TRP A 45 -1.18 7.89 -13.22
C TRP A 45 -1.65 9.29 -13.66
N GLY A 46 -1.30 10.33 -12.90
CA GLY A 46 -1.59 11.71 -13.27
C GLY A 46 -0.87 12.17 -14.53
N ASN A 47 0.37 11.72 -14.74
CA ASN A 47 1.15 12.01 -15.94
C ASN A 47 0.62 11.28 -17.17
N ASN A 48 0.33 9.98 -17.05
CA ASN A 48 -0.25 9.15 -18.13
C ASN A 48 -1.61 9.68 -18.61
N ARG A 49 -2.39 10.34 -17.74
CA ARG A 49 -3.65 11.01 -18.10
C ARG A 49 -3.48 12.36 -18.82
N LYS A 50 -2.31 12.97 -18.75
CA LYS A 50 -2.00 14.23 -19.45
C LYS A 50 -1.43 13.99 -20.85
N GLU A 51 -0.89 12.79 -21.09
CA GLU A 51 -0.31 12.38 -22.38
C GLU A 51 -1.30 11.63 -23.30
N ALA A 52 -2.52 11.35 -22.81
CA ALA A 52 -3.63 10.72 -23.56
C ALA A 52 -4.70 11.75 -23.95
#